data_AF-A0A5M4FDS6-F1
#
_entry.id   AF-A0A5M4FDS6-F1
#
_cell.length_a   1.000
_cell.length_b   1.000
_cell.length_c   1.000
_cell.angle_alpha   90.00
_cell.angle_beta   90.00
_cell.angle_gamma   90.00
#
_symmetry.space_group_name_H-M   'P 1'
#
loop_
_entity.id
_entity.type
_entity.pdbx_description
1 polymer ?
#
loop_
_entity_poly.entity_id
_entity_poly.type
_entity_poly.pdbx_seq_one_letter_code
_entity_poly.pdbx_strand_id
1 'polypeptide(L)'
;MGRLVVGTIVLAALVSCGDATGPTATPTPFQGTQPAGTYEAEASAVARPERSMLRLTTKDVAVGCSTAPRATVVVEIDPAEARDFVYVNLTQHIVAPSGNETCLEQGTRQLTVDLGARGSKASQVVVNNQAWGAKDQLGELQKCEAPFGCSGPPTDHCDQQWIDQLLSGVEVAPERQTKTVACDGTWLILDVDAVISGCEGRDGAAPPSGCAGKGTHARWFARFSEEDPIGWDVVASGDEAGCAVPDAEHLDVPRALCRDLPGREQ
;
A
#
# COMPACT_ATOMS: atom_id res chain seq x y z
N MET A 1 46.26 38.89 -44.59
CA MET A 1 45.31 39.54 -43.66
C MET A 1 44.85 38.44 -42.72
N GLY A 2 45.20 38.30 -41.45
CA GLY A 2 45.68 39.23 -40.43
C GLY A 2 44.70 39.18 -39.25
N ARG A 3 45.16 38.65 -38.09
CA ARG A 3 44.65 38.69 -36.69
C ARG A 3 44.20 37.34 -36.12
N LEU A 4 44.33 37.03 -34.83
CA LEU A 4 45.27 37.36 -33.73
C LEU A 4 44.82 36.42 -32.57
N VAL A 5 45.77 35.84 -31.84
CA VAL A 5 45.58 34.94 -30.69
C VAL A 5 45.12 35.71 -29.45
N VAL A 6 44.21 35.15 -28.62
CA VAL A 6 44.23 35.32 -27.14
C VAL A 6 43.71 34.04 -26.48
N GLY A 7 44.57 33.37 -25.71
CA GLY A 7 44.19 32.30 -24.80
C GLY A 7 43.86 32.81 -23.41
N THR A 8 43.21 31.99 -22.59
CA THR A 8 43.16 32.18 -21.14
C THR A 8 43.10 30.82 -20.46
N ILE A 9 44.17 30.50 -19.74
CA ILE A 9 44.25 29.47 -18.70
C ILE A 9 44.25 30.23 -17.38
N VAL A 10 43.37 29.87 -16.45
CA VAL A 10 43.56 30.16 -15.01
C VAL A 10 43.16 28.95 -14.19
N LEU A 11 44.10 28.51 -13.36
CA LEU A 11 44.03 27.47 -12.35
C LEU A 11 43.51 28.01 -11.00
N ALA A 12 42.94 27.08 -10.22
CA ALA A 12 43.01 26.93 -8.74
C ALA A 12 42.22 27.87 -7.81
N ALA A 13 41.46 27.29 -6.86
CA ALA A 13 41.85 27.23 -5.43
C ALA A 13 40.85 26.41 -4.57
N LEU A 14 41.41 25.65 -3.63
CA LEU A 14 40.79 24.90 -2.51
C LEU A 14 40.33 25.84 -1.38
N VAL A 15 39.64 25.27 -0.34
CA VAL A 15 39.35 25.74 1.06
C VAL A 15 37.83 25.69 1.31
N SER A 16 37.23 25.20 2.41
CA SER A 16 37.60 24.47 3.63
C SER A 16 36.28 24.13 4.36
N CYS A 17 36.32 23.15 5.27
CA CYS A 17 35.27 22.68 6.17
C CYS A 17 34.39 23.74 6.86
N GLY A 18 33.13 23.39 7.07
CA GLY A 18 32.24 24.01 8.04
C GLY A 18 31.01 23.13 8.28
N ASP A 19 30.90 22.58 9.49
CA ASP A 19 29.69 21.94 10.01
C ASP A 19 28.48 22.85 9.81
N ALA A 20 27.49 22.36 9.06
CA ALA A 20 26.15 22.91 9.05
C ALA A 20 25.18 21.75 9.03
N THR A 21 24.57 21.51 10.20
CA THR A 21 23.21 21.02 10.37
C THR A 21 22.45 20.93 9.05
N GLY A 22 22.26 19.71 8.56
CA GLY A 22 21.43 19.46 7.37
C GLY A 22 20.08 20.13 7.58
N PRO A 23 19.54 20.82 6.55
CA PRO A 23 18.25 21.47 6.68
C PRO A 23 17.22 20.40 7.02
N THR A 24 16.59 20.54 8.19
CA THR A 24 15.26 20.00 8.46
C THR A 24 14.44 20.27 7.21
N ALA A 25 13.98 19.21 6.54
CA ALA A 25 13.18 19.34 5.33
C ALA A 25 11.98 20.26 5.64
N THR A 26 12.06 21.49 5.17
CA THR A 26 10.94 22.42 5.20
C THR A 26 9.82 21.76 4.40
N PRO A 27 8.61 21.57 4.95
CA PRO A 27 7.53 20.95 4.20
C PRO A 27 7.29 21.75 2.92
N THR A 28 7.48 21.10 1.78
CA THR A 28 7.19 21.70 0.47
C THR A 28 5.70 22.06 0.44
N PRO A 29 5.32 23.31 0.15
CA PRO A 29 3.91 23.66 0.02
C PRO A 29 3.32 22.93 -1.18
N PHE A 30 2.36 22.05 -0.91
CA PHE A 30 1.59 21.36 -1.93
C PHE A 30 0.58 22.34 -2.56
N GLN A 31 0.32 22.23 -3.87
CA GLN A 31 -0.49 23.19 -4.63
C GLN A 31 -1.80 22.57 -5.12
N GLY A 32 -2.95 23.12 -4.70
CA GLY A 32 -4.27 22.74 -5.17
C GLY A 32 -5.35 23.77 -4.81
N THR A 33 -6.44 23.79 -5.58
CA THR A 33 -7.59 24.67 -5.42
C THR A 33 -8.84 23.86 -5.06
N GLN A 34 -9.55 24.23 -3.99
CA GLN A 34 -10.77 23.54 -3.55
C GLN A 34 -12.03 24.41 -3.76
N PRO A 35 -13.11 23.88 -4.38
CA PRO A 35 -14.40 24.57 -4.48
C PRO A 35 -15.15 24.57 -3.13
N ALA A 36 -16.19 25.40 -3.02
CA ALA A 36 -17.03 25.44 -1.82
C ALA A 36 -17.89 24.18 -1.70
N GLY A 37 -17.97 23.62 -0.49
CA GLY A 37 -18.71 22.39 -0.21
C GLY A 37 -18.25 21.71 1.08
N THR A 38 -18.95 20.64 1.46
CA THR A 38 -18.50 19.73 2.53
C THR A 38 -17.84 18.53 1.87
N TYR A 39 -16.62 18.22 2.29
CA TYR A 39 -15.84 17.12 1.76
C TYR A 39 -15.35 16.23 2.89
N GLU A 40 -15.16 14.94 2.59
CA GLU A 40 -14.36 14.05 3.42
C GLU A 40 -12.91 14.54 3.37
N ALA A 41 -12.37 14.95 4.51
CA ALA A 41 -11.01 15.45 4.60
C ALA A 41 -10.06 14.28 4.85
N GLU A 42 -8.94 14.24 4.14
CA GLU A 42 -7.92 13.22 4.35
C GLU A 42 -7.05 13.57 5.56
N ALA A 43 -6.87 12.59 6.45
CA ALA A 43 -5.87 12.70 7.50
C ALA A 43 -4.47 12.46 6.91
N SER A 44 -3.58 13.43 7.04
CA SER A 44 -2.16 13.30 6.66
C SER A 44 -1.33 12.64 7.77
N ALA A 45 -1.76 12.77 9.02
CA ALA A 45 -1.17 12.07 10.16
C ALA A 45 -2.22 11.79 11.23
N VAL A 46 -2.07 10.69 11.95
CA VAL A 46 -2.94 10.29 13.07
C VAL A 46 -2.06 9.86 14.23
N ALA A 47 -2.33 10.40 15.42
CA ALA A 47 -1.63 10.04 16.64
C ALA A 47 -2.60 9.89 17.80
N ARG A 48 -2.26 9.02 18.75
CA ARG A 48 -2.93 8.92 20.04
C ARG A 48 -2.01 9.43 21.14
N PRO A 49 -1.96 10.77 21.36
CA PRO A 49 -1.15 11.34 22.44
C PRO A 49 -1.52 10.77 23.81
N GLU A 50 -2.79 10.39 23.96
CA GLU A 50 -3.32 9.65 25.10
C GLU A 50 -4.31 8.60 24.56
N ARG A 51 -4.53 7.50 25.28
CA ARG A 51 -5.37 6.40 24.77
C ARG A 51 -6.78 6.85 24.36
N SER A 52 -7.40 7.77 25.10
CA SER A 52 -8.73 8.29 24.81
C SER A 52 -8.74 9.44 23.82
N MET A 53 -7.59 9.94 23.37
CA MET A 53 -7.50 11.12 22.52
C MET A 53 -6.90 10.76 21.17
N LEU A 54 -7.54 11.23 20.11
CA LEU A 54 -7.05 11.09 18.75
C LEU A 54 -6.72 12.47 18.20
N ARG A 55 -5.45 12.67 17.82
CA ARG A 55 -5.00 13.85 17.08
C ARG A 55 -4.97 13.53 15.61
N LEU A 56 -5.81 14.22 14.84
CA LEU A 56 -5.90 14.15 13.40
C LEU A 56 -5.22 15.39 12.82
N THR A 57 -4.29 15.20 11.90
CA THR A 57 -3.74 16.27 11.08
C THR A 57 -4.42 16.21 9.72
N THR A 58 -5.06 17.31 9.31
CA THR A 58 -5.70 17.46 8.01
C THR A 58 -5.11 18.65 7.27
N LYS A 59 -5.47 18.80 6.01
CA LYS A 59 -5.14 19.99 5.22
C LYS A 59 -5.81 21.24 5.80
N ASP A 60 -5.11 22.36 5.72
CA ASP A 60 -5.67 23.68 5.99
C ASP A 60 -5.73 24.49 4.71
N VAL A 61 -6.76 25.31 4.59
CA VAL A 61 -6.93 26.25 3.47
C VAL A 61 -6.82 27.68 3.97
N ALA A 62 -6.73 28.62 3.04
CA ALA A 62 -6.56 30.03 3.37
C ALA A 62 -7.53 30.54 4.46
N VAL A 63 -7.08 31.51 5.26
CA VAL A 63 -7.91 32.10 6.30
C VAL A 63 -9.19 32.66 5.71
N GLY A 64 -10.35 32.27 6.25
CA GLY A 64 -11.67 32.65 5.76
C GLY A 64 -12.27 31.71 4.71
N CYS A 65 -11.50 30.74 4.22
CA CYS A 65 -11.93 29.78 3.20
C CYS A 65 -12.51 28.47 3.75
N SER A 66 -12.41 28.22 5.07
CA SER A 66 -12.96 27.02 5.67
C SER A 66 -13.41 27.25 7.10
N THR A 67 -14.51 26.60 7.47
CA THR A 67 -14.87 26.43 8.87
C THR A 67 -13.99 25.36 9.52
N ALA A 68 -13.91 25.33 10.85
CA ALA A 68 -13.13 24.31 11.54
C ALA A 68 -13.50 22.88 11.08
N PRO A 69 -12.52 22.02 10.76
CA PRO A 69 -12.79 20.63 10.40
C PRO A 69 -13.52 19.94 11.55
N ARG A 70 -14.42 19.02 11.22
CA ARG A 70 -15.25 18.30 12.17
C ARG A 70 -15.00 16.81 12.02
N ALA A 71 -14.83 16.12 13.13
CA ALA A 71 -14.79 14.67 13.16
C ALA A 71 -16.02 14.15 13.90
N THR A 72 -16.67 13.14 13.35
CA THR A 72 -17.61 12.30 14.08
C THR A 72 -16.95 10.95 14.35
N VAL A 73 -17.18 10.41 15.54
CA VAL A 73 -16.61 9.13 15.97
C VAL A 73 -17.73 8.12 16.15
N VAL A 74 -17.55 6.97 15.53
CA VAL A 74 -18.35 5.77 15.76
C VAL A 74 -17.39 4.70 16.27
N VAL A 75 -17.68 4.18 17.45
CA VAL A 75 -16.92 3.06 18.02
C VAL A 75 -17.70 1.80 17.72
N GLU A 76 -17.13 0.91 16.91
CA GLU A 76 -17.70 -0.39 16.60
C GLU A 76 -16.88 -1.47 17.29
N ILE A 77 -17.58 -2.36 17.99
CA ILE A 77 -16.98 -3.42 18.78
C ILE A 77 -17.36 -4.71 18.09
N ASP A 78 -16.36 -5.45 17.63
CA ASP A 78 -16.56 -6.82 17.19
C ASP A 78 -16.22 -7.78 18.36
N PRO A 79 -17.23 -8.26 19.10
CA PRO A 79 -17.00 -9.19 20.19
C PRO A 79 -16.54 -10.57 19.72
N ALA A 80 -16.72 -10.93 18.44
CA ALA A 80 -16.31 -12.22 17.88
C ALA A 80 -14.82 -12.23 17.55
N GLU A 81 -14.26 -11.11 17.07
CA GLU A 81 -12.84 -10.99 16.71
C GLU A 81 -11.95 -10.46 17.85
N ALA A 82 -12.53 -10.12 19.00
CA ALA A 82 -11.83 -9.47 20.11
C ALA A 82 -11.02 -8.23 19.69
N ARG A 83 -11.46 -7.56 18.61
CA ARG A 83 -10.85 -6.38 18.03
C ARG A 83 -11.86 -5.24 18.02
N ASP A 84 -11.51 -4.17 18.71
CA ASP A 84 -12.30 -2.94 18.77
C ASP A 84 -11.83 -2.00 17.65
N PHE A 85 -12.77 -1.53 16.82
CA PHE A 85 -12.53 -0.58 15.74
C PHE A 85 -13.11 0.79 16.08
N VAL A 86 -12.37 1.84 15.75
CA VAL A 86 -12.86 3.21 15.82
C VAL A 86 -12.96 3.75 14.41
N TYR A 87 -14.18 4.04 13.97
CA TYR A 87 -14.45 4.72 12.72
C TYR A 87 -14.58 6.21 12.98
N VAL A 88 -13.82 7.00 12.22
CA VAL A 88 -13.83 8.45 12.29
C VAL A 88 -14.18 8.98 10.91
N ASN A 89 -15.29 9.71 10.84
CA ASN A 89 -15.60 10.49 9.65
C ASN A 89 -15.09 11.92 9.85
N LEU A 90 -14.03 12.26 9.13
CA LEU A 90 -13.42 13.58 9.16
C LEU A 90 -13.96 14.39 7.98
N THR A 91 -14.65 15.48 8.28
CA THR A 91 -15.24 16.36 7.27
C THR A 91 -14.67 17.77 7.39
N GLN A 92 -14.50 18.41 6.24
CA GLN A 92 -14.14 19.82 6.17
C GLN A 92 -15.14 20.55 5.30
N HIS A 93 -15.62 21.69 5.81
CA HIS A 93 -16.51 22.57 5.05
C HIS A 93 -15.71 23.77 4.56
N ILE A 94 -15.58 23.86 3.24
CA ILE A 94 -14.92 24.94 2.50
C ILE A 94 -15.98 25.96 2.11
N VAL A 95 -15.75 27.21 2.49
CA VAL A 95 -16.60 28.34 2.17
C VAL A 95 -15.83 29.23 1.20
N ALA A 96 -16.25 29.31 -0.07
CA ALA A 96 -15.61 30.20 -1.02
C ALA A 96 -15.90 31.67 -0.63
N PRO A 97 -14.88 32.54 -0.54
CA PRO A 97 -15.10 33.96 -0.42
C PRO A 97 -15.68 34.46 -1.76
N SER A 98 -16.97 34.82 -1.75
CA SER A 98 -17.68 35.44 -2.88
C SER A 98 -17.45 34.78 -4.26
N GLY A 99 -18.13 33.65 -4.48
CA GLY A 99 -18.57 33.21 -5.81
C GLY A 99 -17.55 32.58 -6.75
N ASN A 100 -16.30 33.07 -6.83
CA ASN A 100 -15.34 32.63 -7.86
C ASN A 100 -13.88 32.47 -7.37
N GLU A 101 -13.58 32.72 -6.10
CA GLU A 101 -12.22 32.53 -5.59
C GLU A 101 -12.02 31.07 -5.16
N THR A 102 -11.00 30.45 -5.74
CA THR A 102 -10.58 29.11 -5.35
C THR A 102 -9.82 29.18 -4.03
N CYS A 103 -10.18 28.32 -3.08
CA CYS A 103 -9.49 28.27 -1.80
C CYS A 103 -8.17 27.51 -1.95
N LEU A 104 -7.06 28.24 -1.76
CA LEU A 104 -5.72 27.67 -1.77
C LEU A 104 -5.43 26.96 -0.46
N GLU A 105 -4.84 25.77 -0.53
CA GLU A 105 -4.24 25.10 0.61
C GLU A 105 -3.09 25.95 1.18
N GLN A 106 -3.03 26.14 2.50
CA GLN A 106 -2.02 26.98 3.18
C GLN A 106 -1.21 26.22 4.23
N GLY A 107 -1.51 24.95 4.49
CA GLY A 107 -0.74 24.14 5.41
C GLY A 107 -1.54 22.97 5.95
N THR A 108 -1.33 22.69 7.24
CA THR A 108 -2.03 21.63 7.96
C THR A 108 -2.68 22.18 9.21
N ARG A 109 -3.77 21.53 9.61
CA ARG A 109 -4.53 21.85 10.81
C ARG A 109 -4.71 20.60 11.64
N GLN A 110 -4.62 20.77 12.96
CA GLN A 110 -4.84 19.70 13.91
C GLN A 110 -6.25 19.77 14.48
N LEU A 111 -6.89 18.60 14.58
CA LEU A 111 -8.13 18.38 15.29
C LEU A 111 -7.88 17.31 16.35
N THR A 112 -8.32 17.57 17.57
CA THR A 112 -8.28 16.58 18.64
C THR A 112 -9.69 16.07 18.90
N VAL A 113 -9.82 14.75 19.01
CA VAL A 113 -11.10 14.06 19.13
C VAL A 113 -11.04 13.13 20.34
N ASP A 114 -12.06 13.20 21.19
CA ASP A 114 -12.21 12.28 22.31
C ASP A 114 -12.89 11.00 21.83
N LEU A 115 -12.21 9.87 21.99
CA LEU A 115 -12.68 8.53 21.64
C LEU A 115 -13.54 7.91 22.75
N GLY A 116 -13.57 8.54 23.92
CA GLY A 116 -14.18 8.02 25.13
C GLY A 116 -13.49 6.77 25.67
N ALA A 117 -14.00 6.28 26.79
CA ALA A 117 -13.45 5.11 27.48
C ALA A 117 -13.44 3.84 26.60
N ARG A 118 -14.42 3.69 25.70
CA ARG A 118 -14.49 2.51 24.81
C ARG A 118 -13.49 2.61 23.66
N GLY A 119 -13.45 3.72 22.94
CA GLY A 119 -12.48 3.90 21.85
C GLY A 119 -11.02 3.88 22.33
N SER A 120 -10.77 4.14 23.61
CA SER A 120 -9.44 4.01 24.21
C SER A 120 -8.82 2.61 24.18
N LYS A 121 -9.64 1.58 23.92
CA LYS A 121 -9.22 0.17 23.80
C LYS A 121 -9.03 -0.28 22.35
N ALA A 122 -9.42 0.54 21.38
CA ALA A 122 -9.40 0.17 19.97
C ALA A 122 -7.99 -0.14 19.47
N SER A 123 -7.82 -1.30 18.84
CA SER A 123 -6.56 -1.71 18.23
C SER A 123 -6.25 -0.98 16.94
N GLN A 124 -7.29 -0.45 16.27
CA GLN A 124 -7.17 0.21 14.97
C GLN A 124 -8.13 1.40 14.87
N VAL A 125 -7.72 2.42 14.12
CA VAL A 125 -8.56 3.58 13.78
C VAL A 125 -8.73 3.62 12.28
N VAL A 126 -9.96 3.79 11.81
CA VAL A 126 -10.29 3.97 10.40
C VAL A 126 -10.77 5.41 10.23
N VAL A 127 -10.04 6.22 9.48
CA VAL A 127 -10.39 7.62 9.18
C VAL A 127 -10.76 7.71 7.70
N ASN A 128 -12.02 8.00 7.37
CA ASN A 128 -12.51 8.07 5.99
C ASN A 128 -12.01 6.91 5.11
N ASN A 129 -12.23 5.68 5.57
CA ASN A 129 -11.79 4.41 4.94
C ASN A 129 -10.28 4.11 4.95
N GLN A 130 -9.42 5.04 5.38
CA GLN A 130 -8.00 4.75 5.61
C GLN A 130 -7.80 4.13 7.00
N ALA A 131 -7.26 2.92 7.03
CA ALA A 131 -6.86 2.25 8.26
C ALA A 131 -5.54 2.81 8.82
N TRP A 132 -5.47 2.95 10.14
CA TRP A 132 -4.30 3.36 10.91
C TRP A 132 -4.08 2.45 12.13
N GLY A 133 -2.86 1.98 12.30
CA GLY A 133 -2.46 1.05 13.38
C GLY A 133 -1.26 1.56 14.14
N ALA A 134 -0.96 0.95 15.29
CA ALA A 134 0.15 1.37 16.13
C ALA A 134 1.47 1.25 15.36
N LYS A 135 2.20 2.36 15.26
CA LYS A 135 3.57 2.38 14.74
C LYS A 135 4.57 1.96 15.83
N ASP A 136 4.34 2.44 17.04
CA ASP A 136 5.19 2.21 18.19
C ASP A 136 4.37 2.17 19.49
N GLN A 137 5.07 2.00 20.61
CA GLN A 137 4.47 2.01 21.95
C GLN A 137 4.21 3.44 22.48
N LEU A 138 4.65 4.47 21.76
CA LEU A 138 4.53 5.89 22.16
C LEU A 138 3.22 6.54 21.69
N GLY A 139 2.39 5.79 20.94
CA GLY A 139 1.06 6.22 20.51
C GLY A 139 1.01 6.85 19.12
N GLU A 140 2.13 6.86 18.38
CA GLU A 140 2.11 7.21 16.97
C GLU A 140 1.39 6.11 16.17
N LEU A 141 0.56 6.50 15.21
CA LEU A 141 -0.08 5.57 14.29
C LEU A 141 0.54 5.69 12.90
N GLN A 142 0.62 4.58 12.19
CA GLN A 142 0.99 4.53 10.79
C GLN A 142 -0.20 4.13 9.94
N LYS A 143 -0.21 4.61 8.69
CA LYS A 143 -1.15 4.14 7.69
C LYS A 143 -0.93 2.64 7.51
N CYS A 144 -2.04 1.91 7.50
CA CYS A 144 -2.05 0.51 7.14
C CYS A 144 -2.23 0.46 5.63
N GLU A 145 -1.23 -0.04 4.94
CA GLU A 145 -1.25 -0.12 3.48
C GLU A 145 -1.79 -1.48 3.06
N ALA A 146 -2.66 -1.48 2.06
CA ALA A 146 -3.07 -2.75 1.45
C ALA A 146 -1.86 -3.36 0.70
N PRO A 147 -1.74 -4.69 0.64
CA PRO A 147 -2.63 -5.69 1.26
C PRO A 147 -2.25 -6.06 2.71
N PHE A 148 -1.07 -5.68 3.19
CA PHE A 148 -0.48 -6.20 4.44
C PHE A 148 -0.96 -5.51 5.73
N GLY A 149 -1.76 -4.46 5.60
CA GLY A 149 -2.26 -3.69 6.73
C GLY A 149 -1.13 -2.99 7.50
N CYS A 150 -1.30 -2.92 8.82
CA CYS A 150 -0.46 -2.06 9.66
C CYS A 150 0.87 -2.68 10.07
N SER A 151 1.06 -3.98 9.86
CA SER A 151 2.32 -4.66 10.20
C SER A 151 3.36 -4.54 9.08
N GLY A 152 2.92 -4.13 7.88
CA GLY A 152 3.73 -4.19 6.67
C GLY A 152 3.92 -5.63 6.18
N PRO A 153 4.56 -5.81 5.01
CA PRO A 153 4.82 -7.13 4.47
C PRO A 153 5.72 -7.97 5.40
N PRO A 154 5.44 -9.28 5.55
CA PRO A 154 6.35 -10.19 6.24
C PRO A 154 7.73 -10.23 5.59
N THR A 155 8.79 -10.45 6.39
CA THR A 155 10.15 -10.64 5.87
C THR A 155 10.33 -12.00 5.18
N ASP A 156 9.56 -13.01 5.60
CA ASP A 156 9.54 -14.31 4.92
C ASP A 156 8.58 -14.26 3.74
N HIS A 157 9.09 -14.36 2.51
CA HIS A 157 8.26 -14.32 1.31
C HIS A 157 7.36 -15.56 1.16
N CYS A 158 7.64 -16.63 1.91
CA CYS A 158 6.79 -17.82 1.98
C CYS A 158 5.63 -17.67 2.98
N ASP A 159 5.54 -16.53 3.70
CA ASP A 159 4.42 -16.24 4.59
C ASP A 159 3.10 -16.17 3.80
N GLN A 160 2.03 -16.67 4.44
CA GLN A 160 0.70 -16.74 3.84
C GLN A 160 0.21 -15.38 3.34
N GLN A 161 0.59 -14.26 3.98
CA GLN A 161 0.15 -12.93 3.53
C GLN A 161 0.68 -12.55 2.15
N TRP A 162 1.90 -12.97 1.78
CA TRP A 162 2.43 -12.75 0.43
C TRP A 162 1.69 -13.58 -0.60
N ILE A 163 1.31 -14.80 -0.24
CA ILE A 163 0.49 -15.68 -1.09
C ILE A 163 -0.92 -15.09 -1.24
N ASP A 164 -1.51 -14.58 -0.16
CA ASP A 164 -2.82 -13.94 -0.19
C ASP A 164 -2.81 -12.65 -1.02
N GLN A 165 -1.71 -11.87 -1.01
CA GLN A 165 -1.54 -10.75 -1.94
C GLN A 165 -1.61 -11.22 -3.39
N LEU A 166 -0.83 -12.25 -3.76
CA LEU A 166 -0.85 -12.79 -5.12
C LEU A 166 -2.27 -13.21 -5.51
N LEU A 167 -2.97 -13.91 -4.62
CA LEU A 167 -4.32 -14.39 -4.86
C LEU A 167 -5.36 -13.26 -4.86
N SER A 168 -5.11 -12.12 -4.21
CA SER A 168 -6.03 -10.96 -4.24
C SER A 168 -6.12 -10.27 -5.60
N GLY A 169 -5.11 -10.47 -6.46
CA GLY A 169 -5.06 -9.98 -7.84
C GLY A 169 -5.82 -10.85 -8.85
N VAL A 170 -6.33 -12.01 -8.42
CA VAL A 170 -7.03 -12.98 -9.28
C VAL A 170 -8.36 -13.39 -8.65
N GLU A 171 -9.39 -13.58 -9.48
CA GLU A 171 -10.63 -14.17 -8.99
C GLU A 171 -10.46 -15.69 -8.86
N VAL A 172 -10.37 -16.20 -7.62
CA VAL A 172 -10.35 -17.63 -7.30
C VAL A 172 -11.59 -17.98 -6.47
N ALA A 173 -12.22 -19.13 -6.74
CA ALA A 173 -13.47 -19.49 -6.08
C ALA A 173 -13.22 -19.70 -4.56
N PRO A 174 -14.12 -19.22 -3.69
CA PRO A 174 -13.90 -19.23 -2.24
C PRO A 174 -13.88 -20.63 -1.61
N GLU A 175 -14.42 -21.64 -2.30
CA GLU A 175 -14.78 -22.91 -1.66
C GLU A 175 -13.58 -23.87 -1.52
N ARG A 176 -12.61 -23.83 -2.44
CA ARG A 176 -11.41 -24.68 -2.56
C ARG A 176 -10.50 -23.95 -3.58
N GLN A 177 -9.16 -23.96 -3.54
CA GLN A 177 -8.36 -24.94 -4.31
C GLN A 177 -6.86 -24.54 -4.43
N THR A 178 -6.35 -23.59 -3.63
CA THR A 178 -4.91 -23.24 -3.67
C THR A 178 -4.12 -24.00 -2.62
N LYS A 179 -2.95 -24.53 -3.01
CA LYS A 179 -2.03 -25.22 -2.12
C LYS A 179 -0.60 -24.84 -2.47
N THR A 180 0.13 -24.29 -1.51
CA THR A 180 1.57 -24.12 -1.62
C THR A 180 2.25 -25.49 -1.63
N VAL A 181 2.90 -25.80 -2.75
CA VAL A 181 3.60 -27.07 -2.96
C VAL A 181 5.06 -26.93 -2.55
N ALA A 182 5.67 -25.81 -2.91
CA ALA A 182 7.06 -25.50 -2.58
C ALA A 182 7.25 -23.98 -2.53
N CYS A 183 8.13 -23.52 -1.63
CA CYS A 183 8.58 -22.15 -1.58
C CYS A 183 10.01 -22.10 -1.01
N ASP A 184 10.89 -21.31 -1.62
CA ASP A 184 12.25 -21.05 -1.13
C ASP A 184 12.56 -19.57 -0.89
N GLY A 185 11.53 -18.71 -0.97
CA GLY A 185 11.63 -17.27 -0.83
C GLY A 185 11.99 -16.51 -2.11
N THR A 186 12.44 -17.20 -3.16
CA THR A 186 12.64 -16.64 -4.51
C THR A 186 11.63 -17.20 -5.51
N TRP A 187 11.27 -18.47 -5.34
CA TRP A 187 10.31 -19.21 -6.13
C TRP A 187 9.18 -19.72 -5.24
N LEU A 188 7.97 -19.63 -5.78
CA LEU A 188 6.75 -20.15 -5.19
C LEU A 188 6.07 -21.05 -6.22
N ILE A 189 5.76 -22.29 -5.82
CA ILE A 189 5.00 -23.23 -6.60
C ILE A 189 3.65 -23.43 -5.92
N LEU A 190 2.59 -23.03 -6.61
CA LEU A 190 1.22 -23.12 -6.13
C LEU A 190 0.43 -24.07 -7.03
N ASP A 191 -0.18 -25.07 -6.44
CA ASP A 191 -1.25 -25.80 -7.09
C ASP A 191 -2.53 -24.98 -6.93
N VAL A 192 -3.19 -24.66 -8.04
CA VAL A 192 -4.41 -23.89 -8.12
C VAL A 192 -5.42 -24.70 -8.92
N ASP A 193 -6.44 -25.23 -8.27
CA ASP A 193 -7.56 -25.79 -9.01
C ASP A 193 -8.58 -24.67 -9.30
N ALA A 194 -9.15 -24.65 -10.50
CA ALA A 194 -9.84 -23.49 -11.02
C ALA A 194 -11.29 -23.31 -10.55
N VAL A 195 -11.66 -22.03 -10.58
CA VAL A 195 -12.99 -21.44 -10.56
C VAL A 195 -13.93 -22.05 -11.61
N ILE A 196 -15.22 -22.13 -11.27
CA ILE A 196 -16.32 -22.57 -12.16
C ILE A 196 -16.45 -21.69 -13.43
N SER A 197 -15.90 -20.48 -13.45
CA SER A 197 -15.91 -19.55 -14.60
C SER A 197 -14.58 -19.45 -15.37
N GLY A 198 -13.47 -19.94 -14.80
CA GLY A 198 -12.11 -19.64 -15.27
C GLY A 198 -11.53 -18.39 -14.60
N CYS A 199 -10.24 -18.13 -14.78
CA CYS A 199 -9.62 -16.92 -14.26
C CYS A 199 -10.08 -15.69 -15.03
N GLU A 200 -10.80 -14.79 -14.37
CA GLU A 200 -11.03 -13.44 -14.85
C GLU A 200 -10.10 -12.49 -14.10
N GLY A 201 -9.50 -11.53 -14.81
CA GLY A 201 -8.75 -10.47 -14.15
C GLY A 201 -9.72 -9.51 -13.47
N ARG A 202 -9.37 -9.09 -12.25
CA ARG A 202 -10.20 -8.16 -11.47
C ARG A 202 -10.35 -6.83 -12.21
N ASP A 203 -11.55 -6.24 -12.18
CA ASP A 203 -11.85 -4.92 -12.76
C ASP A 203 -11.52 -4.79 -14.27
N GLY A 204 -11.60 -5.90 -15.02
CA GLY A 204 -11.32 -5.93 -16.46
C GLY A 204 -9.82 -5.96 -16.81
N ALA A 205 -8.94 -6.16 -15.82
CA ALA A 205 -7.53 -6.45 -16.06
C ALA A 205 -7.36 -7.78 -16.83
N ALA A 206 -6.22 -7.93 -17.50
CA ALA A 206 -5.86 -9.24 -18.04
C ALA A 206 -5.61 -10.21 -16.87
N PRO A 207 -6.04 -11.47 -16.96
CA PRO A 207 -5.63 -12.48 -15.99
C PRO A 207 -4.10 -12.65 -16.04
N PRO A 208 -3.45 -13.09 -14.94
CA PRO A 208 -2.01 -13.33 -14.96
C PRO A 208 -1.61 -14.32 -16.03
N SER A 209 -0.37 -14.19 -16.50
CA SER A 209 0.25 -15.18 -17.37
C SER A 209 0.19 -16.56 -16.70
N GLY A 210 -0.43 -17.52 -17.39
CA GLY A 210 -0.62 -18.88 -16.86
C GLY A 210 -1.90 -19.14 -16.06
N CYS A 211 -2.83 -18.18 -16.00
CA CYS A 211 -4.18 -18.45 -15.52
C CYS A 211 -4.98 -19.19 -16.60
N ALA A 212 -5.20 -20.49 -16.40
CA ALA A 212 -5.91 -21.36 -17.34
C ALA A 212 -7.44 -21.29 -17.15
N GLY A 213 -8.18 -21.65 -18.21
CA GLY A 213 -9.63 -21.46 -18.33
C GLY A 213 -10.48 -22.27 -17.33
N LYS A 214 -11.79 -22.19 -17.50
CA LYS A 214 -12.81 -22.83 -16.66
C LYS A 214 -12.50 -24.31 -16.33
N GLY A 215 -12.51 -24.66 -15.05
CA GLY A 215 -12.40 -26.05 -14.57
C GLY A 215 -11.01 -26.69 -14.76
N THR A 216 -9.95 -25.88 -14.86
CA THR A 216 -8.57 -26.37 -15.01
C THR A 216 -7.88 -26.60 -13.65
N HIS A 217 -7.15 -27.70 -13.54
CA HIS A 217 -6.18 -27.91 -12.47
C HIS A 217 -4.83 -27.38 -12.95
N ALA A 218 -4.36 -26.26 -12.41
CA ALA A 218 -3.11 -25.62 -12.82
C ALA A 218 -2.08 -25.66 -11.70
N ARG A 219 -0.80 -25.68 -12.07
CA ARG A 219 0.32 -25.37 -11.20
C ARG A 219 0.96 -24.09 -11.67
N TRP A 220 1.00 -23.09 -10.80
CA TRP A 220 1.68 -21.83 -11.03
C TRP A 220 3.10 -21.88 -10.52
N PHE A 221 3.99 -21.26 -11.28
CA PHE A 221 5.38 -21.00 -10.94
C PHE A 221 5.53 -19.50 -10.85
N ALA A 222 5.68 -18.99 -9.63
CA ALA A 222 5.83 -17.57 -9.37
C ALA A 222 7.25 -17.25 -8.90
N ARG A 223 7.78 -16.11 -9.35
CA ARG A 223 9.06 -15.56 -8.94
C ARG A 223 8.81 -14.31 -8.09
N PHE A 224 9.56 -14.18 -7.00
CA PHE A 224 9.48 -12.98 -6.18
C PHE A 224 10.20 -11.82 -6.87
N SER A 225 9.49 -10.70 -7.02
CA SER A 225 10.03 -9.43 -7.51
C SER A 225 10.23 -8.48 -6.34
N GLU A 226 11.43 -7.93 -6.22
CA GLU A 226 11.72 -6.79 -5.33
C GLU A 226 11.48 -5.44 -6.04
N GLU A 227 11.17 -5.46 -7.34
CA GLU A 227 10.84 -4.27 -8.13
C GLU A 227 9.35 -3.93 -8.00
N ASP A 228 9.00 -2.63 -8.10
CA ASP A 228 7.62 -2.14 -7.95
C ASP A 228 6.69 -2.62 -9.10
N PRO A 229 5.58 -3.34 -8.83
CA PRO A 229 5.06 -3.71 -7.51
C PRO A 229 5.79 -4.90 -6.90
N ILE A 230 6.23 -4.74 -5.64
CA ILE A 230 6.87 -5.81 -4.86
C ILE A 230 5.89 -6.96 -4.62
N GLY A 231 6.34 -8.19 -4.86
CA GLY A 231 5.57 -9.40 -4.58
C GLY A 231 5.82 -10.53 -5.56
N TRP A 232 4.94 -11.53 -5.51
CA TRP A 232 4.99 -12.69 -6.39
C TRP A 232 4.43 -12.36 -7.77
N ASP A 233 5.15 -12.76 -8.81
CA ASP A 233 4.70 -12.69 -10.21
C ASP A 233 4.63 -14.09 -10.81
N VAL A 234 3.47 -14.47 -11.38
CA VAL A 234 3.29 -15.78 -12.01
C VAL A 234 3.89 -15.73 -13.41
N VAL A 235 5.03 -16.40 -13.56
CA VAL A 235 5.81 -16.39 -14.80
C VAL A 235 5.53 -17.59 -15.70
N ALA A 236 4.96 -18.67 -15.15
CA ALA A 236 4.49 -19.80 -15.93
C ALA A 236 3.41 -20.60 -15.21
N SER A 237 2.68 -21.42 -15.98
CA SER A 237 1.76 -22.42 -15.47
C SER A 237 1.79 -23.70 -16.30
N GLY A 238 1.44 -24.83 -15.68
CA GLY A 238 1.25 -26.09 -16.39
C GLY A 238 0.51 -27.13 -15.55
N ASP A 239 0.29 -28.31 -16.11
CA ASP A 239 -0.27 -29.48 -15.43
C ASP A 239 0.73 -30.66 -15.38
N GLU A 240 1.94 -30.48 -15.87
CA GLU A 240 2.93 -31.53 -16.00
C GLU A 240 3.58 -31.93 -14.67
N ALA A 241 4.10 -33.15 -14.64
CA ALA A 241 4.94 -33.63 -13.55
C ALA A 241 6.36 -33.04 -13.64
N GLY A 242 7.02 -32.92 -12.49
CA GLY A 242 8.41 -32.50 -12.45
C GLY A 242 8.61 -31.00 -12.74
N CYS A 243 9.74 -30.69 -13.39
CA CYS A 243 10.12 -29.34 -13.80
C CYS A 243 9.79 -29.04 -15.27
N ALA A 244 9.00 -29.88 -15.92
CA ALA A 244 8.73 -29.79 -17.35
C ALA A 244 7.53 -28.86 -17.59
N VAL A 245 7.74 -27.55 -17.57
CA VAL A 245 6.68 -26.59 -17.89
C VAL A 245 6.92 -26.08 -19.32
N PRO A 246 5.96 -26.22 -20.26
CA PRO A 246 6.19 -26.02 -21.71
C PRO A 246 6.69 -24.64 -22.10
N ASP A 247 6.31 -23.60 -21.36
CA ASP A 247 6.74 -22.21 -21.58
C ASP A 247 7.93 -21.80 -20.69
N ALA A 248 8.50 -22.74 -19.92
CA ALA A 248 9.52 -22.51 -18.91
C ALA A 248 10.94 -22.94 -19.30
N GLU A 249 11.22 -23.21 -20.58
CA GLU A 249 12.59 -23.54 -21.04
C GLU A 249 13.63 -22.46 -20.65
N HIS A 250 13.16 -21.25 -20.31
CA HIS A 250 13.97 -20.13 -19.84
C HIS A 250 13.84 -19.82 -18.35
N LEU A 251 13.01 -20.54 -17.59
CA LEU A 251 12.87 -20.29 -16.16
C LEU A 251 13.95 -21.05 -15.39
N ASP A 252 14.72 -20.32 -14.58
CA ASP A 252 15.75 -20.82 -13.69
C ASP A 252 15.17 -21.40 -12.39
N VAL A 253 14.05 -22.14 -12.48
CA VAL A 253 13.42 -22.79 -11.31
C VAL A 253 14.38 -23.84 -10.74
N PRO A 254 14.72 -23.75 -9.44
CA PRO A 254 15.57 -24.75 -8.79
C PRO A 254 14.96 -26.15 -8.91
N ARG A 255 15.71 -27.08 -9.52
CA ARG A 255 15.25 -28.47 -9.70
C ARG A 255 14.80 -29.15 -8.41
N ALA A 256 15.37 -28.77 -7.27
CA ALA A 256 14.99 -29.31 -5.97
C ALA A 256 13.53 -29.02 -5.58
N LEU A 257 12.93 -27.94 -6.10
CA LEU A 257 11.54 -27.57 -5.83
C LEU A 257 10.53 -28.32 -6.69
N CYS A 258 10.90 -28.68 -7.92
CA CYS A 258 9.97 -29.22 -8.91
C CYS A 258 10.16 -30.69 -9.26
N ARG A 259 11.34 -31.29 -9.05
CA ARG A 259 11.66 -32.63 -9.58
C ARG A 259 10.66 -33.73 -9.19
N ASP A 260 10.20 -33.69 -7.94
CA ASP A 260 9.40 -34.77 -7.36
C ASP A 260 7.89 -34.44 -7.37
N LEU A 261 7.48 -33.40 -8.11
CA LEU A 261 6.09 -32.99 -8.17
C LEU A 261 5.28 -33.89 -9.12
N PRO A 262 4.08 -34.35 -8.71
CA PRO A 262 3.20 -35.10 -9.59
C PRO A 262 2.59 -34.17 -10.64
N GLY A 263 2.15 -34.75 -11.77
CA GLY A 263 1.27 -34.04 -12.70
C GLY A 263 -0.06 -33.71 -12.04
N ARG A 264 -0.72 -32.66 -12.50
CA ARG A 264 -2.08 -32.28 -12.10
C ARG A 264 -3.05 -33.00 -13.05
N GLU A 265 -3.96 -33.80 -12.48
CA GLU A 265 -4.99 -34.48 -13.27
C GLU A 265 -6.11 -33.49 -13.62
N GLN A 266 -6.69 -33.59 -14.82
CA GLN A 266 -7.86 -32.82 -15.27
C GLN A 266 -9.17 -33.37 -14.71
#